data_AF-A0A8I0GZH4-F1
#
_entry.id   AF-A0A8I0GZH4-F1
#
_cell.length_a   1.000
_cell.length_b   1.000
_cell.length_c   1.000
_cell.angle_alpha   90.00
_cell.angle_beta   90.00
_cell.angle_gamma   90.00
#
_symmetry.space_group_name_H-M   'P 1'
#
loop_
_entity.id
_entity.type
_entity.pdbx_description
1 polymer ?
#
loop_
_entity_poly.entity_id
_entity_poly.type
_entity_poly.pdbx_seq_one_letter_code
_entity_poly.pdbx_strand_id
1 'polypeptide(L)'
;ENKYTIPHYWGTLGILYNTRLVDEKVDSWSILFNSKYSGQIIMENSVRDSFVPALQMPGYSINTDNTDELDEAETTLIEQRPIVQA
;
A
#
# COMPACT_ATOMS: atom_id res chain seq x y z
N GLU A 1 2.74 -4.38 -28.70
CA GLU A 1 1.72 -3.88 -29.64
C GLU A 1 0.34 -4.09 -29.03
N ASN A 2 -0.48 -3.03 -28.95
CA ASN A 2 -1.83 -3.06 -28.36
C ASN A 2 -2.85 -3.63 -29.36
N LYS A 3 -2.63 -4.86 -29.82
CA LYS A 3 -3.39 -5.48 -30.94
C LYS A 3 -4.89 -5.64 -30.65
N TYR A 4 -5.26 -5.75 -29.38
CA TYR A 4 -6.63 -5.99 -28.92
C TYR A 4 -7.12 -4.96 -27.91
N THR A 5 -6.35 -3.91 -27.63
CA THR A 5 -6.63 -2.97 -26.54
C THR A 5 -6.39 -1.54 -26.97
N ILE A 6 -7.16 -0.61 -26.41
CA ILE A 6 -6.90 0.83 -26.50
C ILE A 6 -7.01 1.37 -25.07
N PRO A 7 -5.97 2.05 -24.54
CA PRO A 7 -6.06 2.63 -23.21
C PRO A 7 -7.12 3.72 -23.20
N HIS A 8 -8.11 3.58 -22.32
CA HIS A 8 -9.17 4.57 -22.15
C HIS A 8 -8.85 5.54 -21.02
N TYR A 9 -8.51 5.00 -19.84
CA TYR A 9 -7.99 5.76 -18.70
C TYR A 9 -6.82 5.02 -18.06
N TRP A 10 -5.98 5.77 -17.38
CA TRP A 10 -4.87 5.27 -16.57
C TRP A 10 -4.75 6.11 -15.30
N GLY A 11 -4.05 5.59 -14.31
CA GLY A 11 -3.84 6.27 -13.05
C GLY A 11 -2.75 5.59 -12.24
N THR A 12 -2.53 6.12 -11.05
CA THR A 12 -1.53 5.64 -10.10
C THR A 12 -2.21 5.26 -8.80
N LEU A 13 -1.64 4.27 -8.11
CA LEU A 13 -1.92 4.05 -6.69
C LEU A 13 -1.10 5.05 -5.87
N GLY A 14 -1.70 5.59 -4.81
CA GLY A 14 -1.05 6.57 -3.95
C GLY A 14 -1.77 6.72 -2.62
N ILE A 15 -1.27 7.63 -1.79
CA ILE A 15 -1.83 7.91 -0.47
C ILE A 15 -2.65 9.19 -0.55
N LEU A 16 -3.94 9.08 -0.25
CA LEU A 16 -4.80 10.23 -0.02
C LEU A 16 -4.85 10.51 1.49
N TYR A 17 -4.58 11.75 1.90
CA TYR A 17 -4.58 12.12 3.31
C TYR A 17 -5.11 13.54 3.54
N ASN A 18 -5.56 13.80 4.76
CA ASN A 18 -6.04 15.11 5.19
C ASN A 18 -4.87 15.95 5.74
N THR A 19 -4.48 16.99 5.00
CA THR A 19 -3.35 17.88 5.35
C THR A 19 -3.56 18.70 6.63
N ARG A 20 -4.77 18.69 7.21
CA ARG A 20 -5.05 19.31 8.52
C ARG A 20 -4.85 18.36 9.70
N LEU A 21 -4.68 17.07 9.46
CA LEU A 21 -4.55 16.01 10.48
C LEU A 21 -3.17 15.34 10.47
N VAL A 22 -2.47 15.44 9.34
CA VAL A 22 -1.14 14.86 9.13
C VAL A 22 -0.15 16.01 8.95
N ASP A 23 0.69 16.23 9.96
CA ASP A 23 1.69 17.31 9.97
C ASP A 23 3.02 16.84 9.36
N GLU A 24 3.26 15.53 9.39
CA GLU A 24 4.44 14.88 8.86
C GLU A 24 4.43 14.88 7.32
N LYS A 25 5.62 14.91 6.74
CA LYS A 25 5.77 14.76 5.29
C LYS A 25 5.34 13.35 4.88
N VAL A 26 4.40 13.25 3.93
CA VAL A 26 3.94 11.99 3.37
C VAL A 26 4.68 11.73 2.05
N ASP A 27 5.82 11.04 2.14
CA ASP A 27 6.67 10.69 0.98
C ASP A 27 7.07 9.21 0.93
N SER A 28 6.49 8.37 1.80
CA SER A 28 6.72 6.93 1.86
C SER A 28 5.47 6.18 2.34
N TRP A 29 5.35 4.93 1.89
CA TRP A 29 4.33 3.97 2.35
C TRP A 29 4.39 3.68 3.85
N SER A 30 5.54 3.91 4.49
CA SER A 30 5.74 3.68 5.93
C SER A 30 4.79 4.48 6.81
N ILE A 31 4.21 5.58 6.32
CA ILE A 31 3.22 6.36 7.06
C ILE A 31 1.96 5.54 7.40
N LEU A 32 1.63 4.53 6.58
CA LEU A 32 0.48 3.64 6.79
C LEU A 32 0.69 2.67 7.96
N PHE A 33 1.90 2.61 8.51
CA PHE A 33 2.27 1.78 9.66
C PHE A 33 2.52 2.61 10.92
N ASN A 34 2.27 3.93 10.85
CA ASN A 34 2.48 4.81 11.99
C ASN A 34 1.31 4.71 12.99
N SER A 35 1.61 4.21 14.19
CA SER A 35 0.64 4.03 15.28
C SER A 35 -0.01 5.33 15.76
N LYS A 36 0.58 6.50 15.47
CA LYS A 36 -0.06 7.82 15.68
C LYS A 36 -1.44 7.91 15.02
N TYR A 37 -1.63 7.24 13.89
CA TYR A 37 -2.89 7.24 13.12
C TYR A 37 -3.70 5.96 13.28
N SER A 38 -3.48 5.20 14.35
CA SER A 38 -4.25 3.99 14.63
C SER A 38 -5.76 4.25 14.61
N GLY A 39 -6.50 3.43 13.87
CA GLY A 39 -7.95 3.57 13.66
C GLY A 39 -8.36 4.69 12.69
N GLN A 40 -7.40 5.38 12.06
CA GLN A 40 -7.64 6.47 11.10
C GLN A 40 -7.04 6.19 9.71
N ILE A 41 -6.44 5.01 9.52
CA ILE A 41 -5.91 4.55 8.24
C ILE A 41 -6.93 3.60 7.62
N ILE A 42 -7.30 3.84 6.37
CA ILE A 42 -8.14 2.93 5.59
C ILE A 42 -7.28 2.35 4.49
N MET A 43 -7.22 1.02 4.41
CA MET A 43 -6.58 0.29 3.32
C MET A 43 -7.64 -0.12 2.30
N GLU A 44 -7.30 -0.07 1.02
CA GLU A 44 -8.19 -0.50 -0.05
C GLU A 44 -8.48 -2.00 0.07
N ASN A 45 -9.73 -2.43 -0.14
CA ASN A 45 -10.06 -3.86 -0.10
C ASN A 45 -9.73 -4.54 -1.44
N SER A 46 -8.45 -4.48 -1.82
CA SER A 46 -7.88 -5.03 -3.05
C SER A 46 -6.64 -5.85 -2.70
N VAL A 47 -6.65 -7.14 -3.07
CA VAL A 47 -5.52 -8.06 -2.79
C VAL A 47 -4.22 -7.52 -3.38
N ARG A 48 -4.26 -7.00 -4.61
CA ARG A 48 -3.06 -6.47 -5.27
C ARG A 48 -2.59 -5.18 -4.60
N ASP A 49 -3.49 -4.22 -4.42
CA ASP A 49 -3.11 -2.87 -4.01
C ASP A 49 -2.69 -2.82 -2.53
N SER A 50 -3.28 -3.67 -1.69
CA SER A 50 -2.89 -3.78 -0.27
C SER A 50 -1.49 -4.34 -0.05
N PHE A 51 -0.97 -5.13 -0.99
CA PHE A 51 0.42 -5.63 -0.93
C PHE A 51 1.44 -4.58 -1.34
N VAL A 52 1.05 -3.53 -2.06
CA VAL A 52 1.99 -2.53 -2.57
C VAL A 52 2.82 -1.86 -1.46
N PRO A 53 2.22 -1.35 -0.36
CA PRO A 53 2.99 -0.77 0.74
C PRO A 53 4.03 -1.74 1.32
N ALA A 54 3.63 -2.98 1.60
CA ALA A 54 4.47 -3.99 2.24
C ALA A 54 5.59 -4.51 1.32
N LEU A 55 5.36 -4.58 0.00
CA LEU A 55 6.39 -4.95 -0.98
C LEU A 55 7.35 -3.78 -1.29
N GLN A 56 6.84 -2.56 -1.42
CA GLN A 56 7.66 -1.41 -1.82
C GLN A 56 8.57 -0.91 -0.70
N MET A 57 8.17 -1.02 0.57
CA MET A 57 8.99 -0.58 1.70
C MET A 57 10.37 -1.28 1.79
N PRO A 58 10.49 -2.61 1.66
CA PRO A 58 11.78 -3.30 1.55
C PRO A 58 12.42 -3.21 0.15
N GLY A 59 11.73 -2.62 -0.83
CA GLY A 59 12.23 -2.42 -2.20
C GLY A 59 11.92 -3.55 -3.18
N TYR A 60 11.00 -4.46 -2.83
CA TYR A 60 10.57 -5.53 -3.72
C TYR A 60 9.69 -5.02 -4.87
N SER A 61 9.64 -5.82 -5.94
CA SER A 61 8.77 -5.56 -7.08
C SER A 61 7.30 -5.74 -6.67
N ILE A 62 6.44 -4.79 -7.01
CA ILE A 62 4.98 -4.95 -6.87
C ILE A 62 4.40 -6.06 -7.77
N ASN A 63 5.21 -6.62 -8.67
CA ASN A 63 4.86 -7.73 -9.54
C ASN A 63 5.72 -8.98 -9.24
N THR A 64 6.28 -9.08 -8.03
CA THR A 64 7.05 -10.27 -7.63
C THR A 64 6.19 -11.52 -7.63
N ASP A 65 6.79 -12.64 -8.00
CA ASP A 65 6.27 -14.00 -7.86
C ASP A 65 7.12 -14.84 -6.90
N ASN A 66 8.09 -14.23 -6.22
CA ASN A 66 8.90 -14.86 -5.21
C ASN A 66 8.10 -15.05 -3.92
N THR A 67 7.87 -16.31 -3.54
CA THR A 67 7.09 -16.67 -2.35
C THR A 67 7.66 -16.08 -1.08
N ASP A 68 8.99 -16.01 -0.91
CA ASP A 68 9.60 -15.50 0.32
C ASP A 68 9.30 -14.00 0.51
N GLU A 69 9.30 -13.22 -0.58
CA GLU A 69 8.95 -11.79 -0.57
C GLU A 69 7.46 -11.58 -0.27
N LEU A 70 6.61 -12.48 -0.76
CA LEU A 70 5.17 -12.44 -0.53
C LEU A 70 4.82 -12.81 0.91
N ASP A 71 5.50 -13.82 1.49
CA ASP A 71 5.30 -14.25 2.87
C ASP A 71 5.75 -13.16 3.87
N GLU A 72 6.87 -12.46 3.57
CA GLU A 72 7.32 -11.30 4.34
C GLU A 72 6.31 -10.15 4.27
N ALA A 73 5.77 -9.87 3.08
CA ALA A 73 4.75 -8.84 2.90
C ALA A 73 3.44 -9.19 3.62
N GLU A 74 2.98 -10.44 3.55
CA GLU A 74 1.81 -10.92 4.28
C GLU A 74 2.00 -10.73 5.79
N THR A 75 3.15 -11.16 6.32
CA THR A 75 3.48 -11.01 7.75
C THR A 75 3.41 -9.54 8.17
N THR A 76 4.02 -8.67 7.37
CA THR A 76 4.01 -7.21 7.59
C THR A 76 2.57 -6.63 7.62
N LEU A 77 1.69 -7.10 6.73
CA LEU A 77 0.29 -6.65 6.69
C LEU A 77 -0.54 -7.19 7.86
N ILE A 78 -0.28 -8.42 8.30
CA ILE A 78 -0.90 -9.00 9.50
C ILE A 78 -0.52 -8.17 10.73
N GLU A 79 0.74 -7.75 10.84
CA GLU A 79 1.23 -6.87 11.90
C GLU A 79 0.61 -5.47 11.85
N GLN A 80 0.34 -4.95 10.64
CA GLN A 80 -0.32 -3.66 10.43
C GLN A 80 -1.79 -3.68 10.87
N ARG A 81 -2.48 -4.82 10.71
CA ARG A 81 -3.93 -4.96 10.89
C ARG A 81 -4.52 -4.23 12.13
N PRO A 82 -3.90 -4.26 13.33
CA PRO A 82 -4.45 -3.57 14.50
C PRO A 82 -4.48 -2.03 14.39
N ILE A 83 -3.66 -1.45 13.50
CA ILE A 83 -3.53 0.00 13.29
C ILE A 83 -4.53 0.50 12.24
N VAL A 84 -4.89 -0.35 11.28
CA VAL A 84 -5.84 -0.02 10.21
C VAL A 84 -7.28 -0.04 10.76
N GLN A 85 -8.12 0.86 10.27
CA GLN A 85 -9.55 0.81 10.53
C GLN A 85 -10.15 -0.46 9.89
N ALA A 86 -10.86 -1.24 10.71
CA ALA A 86 -11.60 -2.43 10.28
C ALA A 86 -12.92 -2.09 9.58
#